data_AF-A0AA47JNC3-F1
#
_entry.id   AF-A0AA47JNC3-F1
#
_cell.length_a   1.000
_cell.length_b   1.000
_cell.length_c   1.000
_cell.angle_alpha   90.00
_cell.angle_beta   90.00
_cell.angle_gamma   90.00
#
_symmetry.space_group_name_H-M   'P 1'
#
loop_
_entity.id
_entity.type
_entity.pdbx_description
1 polymer ?
#
loop_
_entity_poly.entity_id
_entity_poly.type
_entity_poly.pdbx_seq_one_letter_code
_entity_poly.pdbx_strand_id
1 'polypeptide(L)'
;MNKYPIIVNILESVLSVDVGLNELEEYECLKRMFDSPEKVEALKSELEQLLSDSSINLIELLDNDSYTAYPADDHQDAKQFIVDSIWKRVCNT
;
A
#
# COMPACT_ATOMS: atom_id res chain seq x y z
N MET A 1 0.50 -3.87 16.76
CA MET A 1 -0.76 -3.10 16.67
C MET A 1 -0.85 -2.50 15.27
N ASN A 2 -1.07 -3.33 14.24
CA ASN A 2 -1.25 -2.84 12.88
C ASN A 2 -2.72 -3.07 12.51
N LYS A 3 -3.50 -1.98 12.42
CA LYS A 3 -4.90 -2.03 11.99
C LYS A 3 -5.04 -2.56 10.55
N TYR A 4 -3.97 -2.45 9.74
CA TYR A 4 -3.96 -2.79 8.32
C TYR A 4 -2.72 -3.60 7.95
N PRO A 5 -2.69 -4.90 8.30
CA PRO A 5 -1.52 -5.74 8.07
C PRO A 5 -1.23 -5.99 6.58
N ILE A 6 -2.24 -6.04 5.71
CA ILE A 6 -2.04 -6.30 4.28
C ILE A 6 -1.37 -5.09 3.64
N ILE A 7 -1.87 -3.88 3.92
CA ILE A 7 -1.33 -2.65 3.33
C ILE A 7 0.09 -2.40 3.84
N VAL A 8 0.32 -2.51 5.14
CA VAL A 8 1.66 -2.36 5.72
C VAL A 8 2.64 -3.35 5.09
N ASN A 9 2.24 -4.60 4.92
CA ASN A 9 3.11 -5.60 4.28
C ASN A 9 3.45 -5.25 2.83
N ILE A 10 2.51 -4.67 2.06
CA ILE A 10 2.81 -4.19 0.70
C ILE A 10 3.79 -3.02 0.74
N LEU A 11 3.52 -2.04 1.60
CA LEU A 11 4.34 -0.83 1.72
C LEU A 11 5.77 -1.17 2.14
N GLU A 12 5.93 -2.07 3.11
CA GLU A 12 7.23 -2.48 3.65
C GLU A 12 7.98 -3.44 2.71
N SER A 13 7.29 -4.42 2.11
CA SER A 13 7.96 -5.49 1.35
C SER A 13 8.04 -5.26 -0.15
N VAL A 14 7.22 -4.36 -0.70
CA VAL A 14 7.14 -4.13 -2.16
C VAL A 14 7.43 -2.68 -2.53
N LEU A 15 6.75 -1.73 -1.88
CA LEU A 15 6.83 -0.31 -2.24
C LEU A 15 7.87 0.47 -1.41
N SER A 16 8.63 -0.20 -0.54
CA SER A 16 9.64 0.45 0.29
C SER A 16 10.86 0.79 -0.56
N VAL A 17 11.36 2.01 -0.38
CA VAL A 17 12.58 2.48 -1.05
C VAL A 17 13.80 1.62 -0.72
N ASP A 18 13.80 0.97 0.44
CA ASP A 18 14.86 0.07 0.89
C ASP A 18 14.89 -1.25 0.10
N VAL A 19 13.74 -1.68 -0.45
CA VAL A 19 13.65 -2.89 -1.29
C VAL A 19 14.23 -2.62 -2.68
N GLY A 20 14.03 -1.41 -3.20
CA GLY A 20 14.64 -0.96 -4.45
C GLY A 20 14.14 -1.70 -5.71
N LEU A 21 12.92 -2.23 -5.67
CA LEU A 21 12.29 -2.88 -6.83
C LEU A 21 11.98 -1.86 -7.92
N ASN A 22 12.12 -2.28 -9.17
CA ASN A 22 11.58 -1.49 -10.29
C ASN A 22 10.06 -1.73 -10.45
N GLU A 23 9.38 -0.86 -11.19
CA GLU A 23 7.91 -0.92 -11.37
C GLU A 23 7.40 -2.29 -11.88
N LEU A 24 8.18 -2.98 -12.71
CA LEU A 24 7.84 -4.31 -13.21
C LEU A 24 7.89 -5.36 -12.09
N GLU A 25 8.96 -5.33 -11.29
CA GLU A 25 9.16 -6.24 -10.17
C GLU A 25 8.11 -6.02 -9.07
N GLU A 26 7.79 -4.76 -8.77
CA GLU A 26 6.70 -4.39 -7.86
C GLU A 26 5.37 -4.99 -8.34
N TYR A 27 5.07 -4.85 -9.64
CA TYR A 27 3.86 -5.39 -10.24
C TYR A 27 3.80 -6.92 -10.18
N GLU A 28 4.90 -7.61 -10.49
CA GLU A 28 4.95 -9.07 -10.40
C GLU A 28 4.79 -9.57 -8.95
N CYS A 29 5.39 -8.87 -7.98
CA CYS A 29 5.22 -9.17 -6.56
C CYS A 29 3.75 -9.01 -6.13
N LEU A 30 3.15 -7.86 -6.44
CA LEU A 30 1.73 -7.59 -6.16
C LEU A 30 0.83 -8.66 -6.79
N LYS A 31 1.06 -9.00 -8.06
CA LYS A 31 0.27 -10.00 -8.77
C LYS A 31 0.38 -11.39 -8.14
N ARG A 32 1.57 -11.81 -7.69
CA ARG A 32 1.75 -13.08 -6.97
C ARG A 32 1.13 -13.06 -5.57
N MET A 33 1.24 -11.94 -4.86
CA MET A 33 0.64 -11.77 -3.53
C MET A 33 -0.89 -11.86 -3.62
N PHE A 34 -1.47 -11.24 -4.64
CA PHE A 34 -2.91 -11.13 -4.87
C PHE A 34 -3.41 -11.99 -6.05
N ASP A 35 -2.85 -13.19 -6.23
CA ASP A 35 -3.22 -14.13 -7.30
C ASP A 35 -4.64 -14.71 -7.16
N SER A 36 -5.25 -14.57 -5.98
CA SER A 36 -6.59 -15.10 -5.68
C SER A 36 -7.60 -13.98 -5.43
N PRO A 37 -8.84 -14.09 -5.95
CA PRO A 37 -9.85 -13.04 -5.82
C PRO A 37 -10.22 -12.73 -4.37
N GLU A 38 -10.17 -13.73 -3.48
CA GLU A 38 -10.37 -13.56 -2.03
C GLU A 38 -9.35 -12.62 -1.39
N LYS A 39 -8.08 -12.68 -1.83
CA LYS A 39 -7.01 -11.81 -1.33
C LYS A 39 -7.17 -10.39 -1.85
N VAL A 40 -7.59 -10.25 -3.12
CA VAL A 40 -7.91 -8.95 -3.71
C VAL A 40 -9.08 -8.30 -2.96
N GLU A 41 -10.12 -9.05 -2.63
CA GLU A 41 -11.28 -8.53 -1.89
C GLU A 41 -10.91 -8.13 -0.45
N ALA A 42 -10.06 -8.92 0.23
CA ALA A 42 -9.52 -8.57 1.54
C ALA A 42 -8.69 -7.28 1.48
N LEU A 43 -7.80 -7.15 0.48
CA LEU A 43 -7.02 -5.94 0.24
C LEU A 43 -7.94 -4.74 0.01
N LYS A 44 -8.94 -4.86 -0.87
CA LYS A 44 -9.90 -3.78 -1.16
C LYS A 44 -10.60 -3.32 0.11
N SER A 45 -11.11 -4.25 0.90
CA SER A 45 -11.80 -3.96 2.16
C SER A 45 -10.88 -3.22 3.13
N GLU A 46 -9.63 -3.63 3.24
CA GLU A 46 -8.64 -2.99 4.10
C GLU A 46 -8.27 -1.58 3.61
N LEU A 47 -8.14 -1.40 2.28
CA LEU A 47 -7.91 -0.11 1.63
C LEU A 47 -9.06 0.85 1.88
N GLU A 48 -10.31 0.41 1.70
CA GLU A 48 -11.48 1.24 1.95
C GLU A 48 -11.58 1.66 3.42
N GLN A 49 -11.24 0.76 4.34
CA GLN A 49 -11.17 1.07 5.77
C GLN A 49 -10.06 2.08 6.08
N LEU A 50 -8.85 1.88 5.56
CA LEU A 50 -7.73 2.80 5.73
C LEU A 50 -8.06 4.20 5.20
N LEU A 51 -8.62 4.27 3.99
CA LEU A 51 -8.94 5.53 3.33
C LEU A 51 -10.12 6.29 3.94
N SER A 52 -10.92 5.59 4.76
CA SER A 52 -12.06 6.13 5.50
C SER A 52 -11.71 6.43 6.98
N ASP A 53 -10.66 5.82 7.53
CA ASP A 53 -10.21 6.07 8.91
C ASP A 53 -9.47 7.40 8.99
N SER A 54 -10.19 8.45 9.38
CA SER A 54 -9.63 9.79 9.58
C SER A 54 -8.71 9.90 10.80
N SER A 55 -8.64 8.86 11.63
CA SER A 55 -7.77 8.82 12.81
C SER A 55 -6.35 8.43 12.46
N ILE A 56 -6.11 7.98 11.23
CA ILE A 56 -4.83 7.43 10.81
C ILE A 56 -4.05 8.45 9.98
N ASN A 57 -2.79 8.57 10.35
CA ASN A 57 -1.86 9.42 9.64
C ASN A 57 -1.25 8.65 8.47
N LEU A 58 -1.76 8.91 7.26
CA LEU A 58 -1.28 8.26 6.04
C LEU A 58 0.18 8.63 5.74
N ILE A 59 0.62 9.82 6.16
CA ILE A 59 2.01 10.25 5.98
C ILE A 59 2.91 9.35 6.84
N GLU A 60 2.58 9.18 8.12
CA GLU A 60 3.31 8.29 9.03
C GLU A 60 3.21 6.80 8.60
N LEU A 61 2.10 6.41 7.97
CA LEU A 61 1.96 5.05 7.42
C LEU A 61 2.94 4.80 6.26
N LEU A 62 3.18 5.81 5.42
CA LEU A 62 4.09 5.69 4.28
C LEU A 62 5.55 5.95 4.66
N ASP A 63 5.79 6.74 5.71
CA ASP A 63 7.12 7.10 6.19
C ASP A 63 7.16 7.01 7.71
N ASN A 64 7.80 5.95 8.21
CA ASN A 64 7.98 5.68 9.64
C ASN A 64 9.37 5.11 9.93
N ASP A 65 9.70 4.95 11.21
CA ASP A 65 10.98 4.38 11.64
C ASP A 65 11.25 2.95 11.15
N SER A 66 10.26 2.21 10.67
CA SER A 66 10.43 0.82 10.18
C SER A 66 10.70 0.77 8.68
N TYR A 67 10.06 1.62 7.88
CA TYR A 67 10.27 1.71 6.44
C TYR A 67 9.83 3.07 5.90
N THR A 68 10.43 3.46 4.77
CA THR A 68 9.96 4.58 3.95
C THR A 68 9.50 4.04 2.60
N ALA A 69 8.21 4.15 2.29
CA ALA A 69 7.65 3.84 0.99
C ALA A 69 7.59 5.07 0.10
N TYR A 70 7.04 6.16 0.62
CA TYR A 70 6.95 7.41 -0.12
C TYR A 70 6.83 8.61 0.83
N PRO A 71 7.73 9.60 0.74
CA PRO A 71 7.69 10.78 1.59
C PRO A 71 6.61 11.75 1.10
N ALA A 72 5.36 11.50 1.50
CA ALA A 72 4.22 12.31 1.10
C ALA A 72 4.24 13.70 1.76
N ASP A 73 3.89 14.73 0.98
CA ASP A 73 3.83 16.11 1.48
C ASP A 73 2.61 16.36 2.38
N ASP A 74 1.48 15.72 2.08
CA ASP A 74 0.25 15.83 2.83
C ASP A 74 -0.60 14.55 2.76
N HIS A 75 -1.67 14.48 3.56
CA HIS A 75 -2.55 13.31 3.62
C HIS A 75 -3.24 12.98 2.28
N GLN A 76 -3.53 13.99 1.46
CA GLN A 76 -4.16 13.78 0.16
C GLN A 76 -3.15 13.18 -0.82
N ASP A 77 -1.91 13.67 -0.82
CA ASP A 77 -0.82 13.12 -1.61
C ASP A 77 -0.52 11.67 -1.21
N ALA A 78 -0.41 11.39 0.09
CA ALA A 78 -0.25 10.04 0.63
C ALA A 78 -1.38 9.09 0.19
N LYS A 79 -2.62 9.57 0.28
CA LYS A 79 -3.81 8.82 -0.18
C LYS A 79 -3.74 8.52 -1.67
N GLN A 80 -3.36 9.51 -2.48
CA GLN A 80 -3.28 9.37 -3.91
C GLN A 80 -2.20 8.36 -4.31
N PHE A 81 -1.03 8.40 -3.65
CA PHE A 81 0.02 7.40 -3.83
C PHE A 81 -0.47 5.98 -3.51
N ILE A 82 -1.12 5.76 -2.36
CA ILE A 82 -1.64 4.44 -1.98
C ILE A 82 -2.64 3.90 -3.02
N VAL A 83 -3.53 4.75 -3.51
CA VAL A 83 -4.51 4.38 -4.54
C VAL A 83 -3.84 4.10 -5.89
N ASP A 84 -2.88 4.91 -6.30
CA ASP A 84 -2.17 4.72 -7.57
C ASP A 84 -1.31 3.45 -7.55
N SER A 85 -0.52 3.27 -6.50
CA SER A 85 0.45 2.20 -6.37
C SER A 85 -0.19 0.85 -6.03
N ILE A 86 -1.24 0.82 -5.22
CA ILE A 86 -1.87 -0.44 -4.80
C ILE A 86 -3.17 -0.69 -5.57
N TRP A 87 -4.13 0.24 -5.51
CA TRP A 87 -5.45 0.01 -6.09
C TRP A 87 -5.42 -0.10 -7.61
N LYS A 88 -4.76 0.83 -8.32
CA LYS A 88 -4.70 0.73 -9.79
C LYS A 88 -3.93 -0.50 -10.25
N ARG A 89 -2.87 -0.88 -9.55
CA ARG A 89 -2.04 -2.04 -9.94
C ARG A 89 -2.71 -3.38 -9.65
N VAL A 90 -3.41 -3.52 -8.53
CA VAL A 90 -4.02 -4.80 -8.10
C VAL A 90 -5.49 -4.92 -8.52
N CYS A 91 -6.27 -3.83 -8.50
CA CYS A 91 -7.72 -3.87 -8.68
C CYS A 91 -8.19 -3.51 -10.08
N ASN A 92 -7.35 -2.85 -10.89
CA ASN A 92 -7.69 -2.41 -12.25
C ASN A 92 -7.04 -3.30 -13.34
N THR A 93 -6.73 -4.56 -13.00
CA THR A 93 -6.21 -5.57 -13.93
C THR A 93 -7.33 -6.40 -14.55
#